data_AF-A0A0F2PRY6-F1
#
_entry.id   AF-A0A0F2PRY6-F1
#
_cell.length_a   1.000
_cell.length_b   1.000
_cell.length_c   1.000
_cell.angle_alpha   90.00
_cell.angle_beta   90.00
_cell.angle_gamma   90.00
#
_symmetry.space_group_name_H-M   'P 1'
#
loop_
_entity.id
_entity.type
_entity.pdbx_description
1 polymer ?
#
loop_
_entity_poly.entity_id
_entity_poly.type
_entity_poly.pdbx_seq_one_letter_code
_entity_poly.pdbx_strand_id
1 'polypeptide(L)' 'MLKCLTKRERESYWLVRGQGYSFGQAATILKCKKASVQSYIKRAEKKIQFAIRKQTYSEGVC' A
#
# COMPACT_ATOMS: atom_id res chain seq x y z
N MET A 1 7.22 3.44 8.71
CA MET A 1 5.88 3.24 8.13
C MET A 1 5.84 2.26 6.93
N LEU A 2 6.66 2.43 5.87
CA LEU A 2 6.58 1.59 4.65
C LEU A 2 7.36 0.25 4.68
N LYS A 3 8.14 -0.03 5.74
CA LYS A 3 8.95 -1.25 5.86
C LYS A 3 8.10 -2.54 5.98
N CYS A 4 6.87 -2.43 6.48
CA CYS A 4 5.95 -3.58 6.67
C CYS A 4 5.28 -4.05 5.36
N LEU A 5 5.44 -3.30 4.27
CA LEU A 5 4.89 -3.66 2.96
C LEU A 5 5.87 -4.51 2.18
N THR A 6 5.35 -5.53 1.50
CA THR A 6 6.09 -6.25 0.47
C THR A 6 6.42 -5.32 -0.70
N LYS A 7 7.42 -5.70 -1.50
CA LYS A 7 7.84 -4.91 -2.68
C LYS A 7 6.65 -4.60 -3.60
N ARG A 8 5.83 -5.60 -3.93
CA ARG A 8 4.66 -5.44 -4.81
C ARG A 8 3.56 -4.57 -4.22
N GLU A 9 3.30 -4.66 -2.92
CA GLU A 9 2.33 -3.79 -2.24
C GLU A 9 2.81 -2.34 -2.24
N ARG A 10 4.10 -2.10 -1.97
CA ARG A 10 4.69 -0.76 -1.98
C ARG A 10 4.67 -0.14 -3.38
N GLU A 11 5.10 -0.88 -4.39
CA GLU A 11 5.10 -0.41 -5.79
C GLU A 11 3.69 -0.11 -6.28
N SER A 12 2.73 -1.00 -6.02
CA SER A 12 1.32 -0.79 -6.40
C SER A 12 0.72 0.43 -5.70
N TYR A 13 1.01 0.61 -4.41
CA TYR A 13 0.54 1.74 -3.63
C TYR A 13 1.16 3.06 -4.10
N TRP A 14 2.47 3.08 -4.39
CA TRP A 14 3.17 4.26 -4.90
C TRP A 14 2.64 4.70 -6.27
N LEU A 15 2.45 3.77 -7.21
CA LEU A 15 1.94 4.10 -8.54
C LEU A 15 0.53 4.69 -8.49
N VAL A 16 -0.37 4.12 -7.67
CA VAL A 16 -1.77 4.59 -7.65
C VAL A 16 -1.95 5.81 -6.74
N ARG A 17 -1.42 5.78 -5.51
CA ARG A 17 -1.63 6.85 -4.52
C ARG A 17 -0.59 7.96 -4.57
N GLY A 18 0.66 7.62 -4.91
CA GLY A 18 1.75 8.60 -4.99
C GLY A 18 1.83 9.29 -6.36
N GLN A 19 1.58 8.56 -7.44
CA GLN A 19 1.72 9.07 -8.81
C GLN A 19 0.36 9.29 -9.52
N GLY A 20 -0.75 8.87 -8.91
CA GLY A 20 -2.09 9.09 -9.47
C GLY A 20 -2.46 8.20 -10.66
N TYR A 21 -1.71 7.12 -10.93
CA TYR A 21 -2.06 6.20 -12.01
C TYR A 21 -3.36 5.44 -11.73
N SER A 22 -4.12 5.16 -12.78
CA SER A 22 -5.26 4.24 -12.69
C SER A 22 -4.80 2.81 -12.37
N PHE A 23 -5.69 2.00 -11.79
CA PHE A 23 -5.39 0.58 -11.52
C PHE A 23 -5.00 -0.21 -12.78
N GLY A 24 -5.52 0.18 -13.95
CA GLY A 24 -5.16 -0.43 -15.24
C GLY A 24 -3.74 -0.07 -15.67
N GLN A 25 -3.38 1.21 -15.61
CA GLN A 25 -2.02 1.67 -15.94
C GLN A 25 -0.99 1.06 -14.99
N ALA A 26 -1.26 1.05 -13.69
CA ALA A 26 -0.39 0.41 -12.71
C ALA A 26 -0.22 -1.10 -12.97
N ALA A 27 -1.27 -1.79 -13.41
CA ALA A 27 -1.21 -3.20 -13.76
C ALA A 27 -0.32 -3.47 -14.99
N THR A 28 -0.41 -2.60 -16.00
CA THR A 28 0.48 -2.63 -17.17
C THR A 28 1.94 -2.41 -16.78
N ILE A 29 2.22 -1.40 -15.96
CA ILE A 29 3.58 -1.09 -15.48
C ILE A 29 4.16 -2.26 -14.67
N LEU A 30 3.36 -2.85 -13.79
CA LEU A 30 3.79 -3.94 -12.91
C LEU A 30 3.75 -5.33 -13.57
N LYS A 31 3.28 -5.40 -14.82
CA LYS A 31 3.06 -6.63 -15.61
C LYS A 31 2.23 -7.66 -14.83
N CYS A 32 1.10 -7.23 -14.26
CA CYS A 32 0.20 -8.09 -13.51
C CYS A 32 -1.27 -7.82 -13.83
N LYS A 33 -2.19 -8.61 -13.28
CA LYS A 33 -3.62 -8.40 -13.49
C LYS A 33 -4.11 -7.20 -12.66
N LYS A 34 -5.05 -6.43 -13.20
CA LYS A 34 -5.71 -5.30 -12.49
C LYS A 34 -6.25 -5.70 -11.11
N ALA A 35 -6.87 -6.89 -11.01
CA ALA A 35 -7.36 -7.43 -9.75
C ALA A 35 -6.24 -7.67 -8.70
N SER A 36 -5.03 -8.04 -9.17
CA SER A 36 -3.86 -8.18 -8.31
C SER A 36 -3.42 -6.84 -7.74
N VAL A 37 -3.35 -5.79 -8.57
CA VAL A 37 -3.04 -4.41 -8.11
C VAL A 37 -4.03 -3.93 -7.05
N GLN A 38 -5.32 -4.11 -7.28
CA GLN A 38 -6.35 -3.76 -6.30
C GLN A 38 -6.16 -4.51 -4.97
N SER A 39 -5.86 -5.81 -5.05
CA SER A 39 -5.59 -6.63 -3.86
C SER A 39 -4.32 -6.18 -3.12
N TYR A 40 -3.25 -5.85 -3.85
CA TYR A 40 -2.00 -5.33 -3.28
C TYR A 40 -2.23 -4.01 -2.55
N ILE A 41 -3.00 -3.09 -3.14
CA ILE A 41 -3.31 -1.79 -2.54
C ILE A 41 -4.18 -1.96 -1.30
N LYS A 42 -5.23 -2.80 -1.34
CA LYS A 42 -6.08 -3.06 -0.17
C LYS A 42 -5.28 -3.64 1.01
N ARG A 43 -4.35 -4.56 0.74
CA ARG A 43 -3.45 -5.09 1.77
C ARG A 43 -2.47 -4.03 2.27
N ALA A 44 -1.93 -3.22 1.37
CA ALA A 44 -1.06 -2.10 1.70
C ALA A 44 -1.73 -1.12 2.67
N GLU A 45 -2.93 -0.66 2.33
CA GLU A 45 -3.74 0.26 3.15
C GLU A 45 -4.03 -0.35 4.53
N LYS A 46 -4.43 -1.62 4.60
CA LYS A 46 -4.67 -2.31 5.88
C LYS A 46 -3.42 -2.36 6.76
N LYS A 47 -2.25 -2.68 6.18
CA LYS A 47 -0.97 -2.72 6.91
C LYS A 47 -0.53 -1.34 7.38
N ILE A 48 -0.70 -0.32 6.54
CA ILE A 48 -0.39 1.07 6.88
C ILE A 48 -1.28 1.53 8.04
N GLN A 49 -2.59 1.30 7.94
CA GLN A 49 -3.54 1.64 9.01
C GLN A 49 -3.19 0.95 10.32
N PHE A 50 -2.82 -0.34 10.27
CA PHE A 50 -2.39 -1.07 11.46
C PHE A 50 -1.08 -0.53 12.04
N ALA A 51 -0.12 -0.14 11.19
CA ALA A 51 1.13 0.46 11.62
C ALA A 51 0.91 1.83 12.28
N ILE A 52 0.02 2.66 11.72
CA ILE A 52 -0.38 3.95 12.33
C ILE A 52 -1.00 3.68 13.70
N ARG A 53 -1.96 2.75 13.80
CA ARG A 53 -2.62 2.39 15.07
C ARG A 53 -1.65 1.88 16.11
N LYS A 54 -0.68 1.03 15.73
CA LYS A 54 0.37 0.58 16.63
C LYS A 54 1.26 1.72 17.10
N GLN A 55 1.61 2.64 16.20
CA GLN A 55 2.39 3.82 16.56
C GLN A 55 1.62 4.73 17.53
N THR A 56 0.32 4.93 17.33
CA THR A 56 -0.53 5.71 18.25
C THR A 56 -0.65 5.06 19.63
N TYR A 57 -0.52 3.75 19.75
CA TYR A 57 -0.46 3.05 21.05
C TYR A 57 0.91 3.17 21.74
N SER A 58 2.00 3.33 20.99
CA SER A 58 3.35 3.49 21.56
C SER A 58 3.68 4.93 21.93
N GLU A 59 2.90 5.92 21.46
CA GLU A 59 3.07 7.34 21.76
C GLU A 59 1.94 7.89 22.66
N GLY A 60 1.19 7.00 23.33
CA GLY A 60 0.09 7.34 24.23
C GLY A 60 0.38 7.02 25.71
N VAL A 61 0.76 8.08 26.44
CA VAL A 61 0.53 8.36 27.89
C VAL A 61 1.49 7.73 28.91
N CYS A 62 2.47 8.54 29.35
CA CYS A 62 2.67 8.78 30.79
C CYS A 62 1.67 9.83 31.26
#